data_AF-D5AAK7-F1
#
_entry.id   AF-D5AAK7-F1
#
_cell.length_a   1.000
_cell.length_b   1.000
_cell.length_c   1.000
_cell.angle_alpha   90.00
_cell.angle_beta   90.00
_cell.angle_gamma   90.00
#
_symmetry.space_group_name_H-M   'P 1'
#
loop_
_entity.id
_entity.type
_entity.pdbx_description
1 polymer ?
#
loop_
_entity_poly.entity_id
_entity_poly.type
_entity_poly.pdbx_seq_one_letter_code
_entity_poly.pdbx_strand_id
1 'polypeptide(L)' 'MDGGLYEHYPHFRKYLQDAVTELVGPDVSKLIAIEHSRDGSGIGAALLAASHSQFIEK' A
#
# COMPACT_ATOMS: atom_id res chain seq x y z
N MET A 1 -1.05 0.16 1.45
CA MET A 1 -2.03 -0.17 2.50
C MET A 1 -3.35 -0.50 1.85
N ASP A 2 -3.98 -1.58 2.27
CA ASP A 2 -5.29 -2.04 1.80
C ASP A 2 -6.12 -2.47 3.02
N GLY A 3 -7.42 -2.69 2.83
CA GLY A 3 -8.33 -3.21 3.83
C GLY A 3 -9.33 -2.18 4.36
N GLY A 4 -10.51 -2.68 4.72
CA GLY A 4 -11.69 -1.86 4.99
C GLY A 4 -11.52 -0.83 6.11
N LEU A 5 -10.71 -1.11 7.14
CA LEU A 5 -10.45 -0.16 8.22
C LEU A 5 -9.61 1.03 7.75
N TYR A 6 -8.59 0.79 6.93
CA TYR A 6 -7.77 1.85 6.35
C TYR A 6 -8.53 2.65 5.29
N GLU A 7 -9.41 1.98 4.53
CA GLU A 7 -10.20 2.59 3.47
C GLU A 7 -11.37 3.44 4.00
N HIS A 8 -12.16 2.91 4.94
CA HIS A 8 -13.46 3.47 5.30
C HIS A 8 -13.46 4.22 6.65
N TYR A 9 -12.37 4.19 7.42
CA TYR A 9 -12.28 4.86 8.71
C TYR A 9 -11.17 5.91 8.73
N PRO A 10 -11.46 7.18 8.35
CA PRO A 10 -10.45 8.23 8.17
C PRO A 10 -9.60 8.52 9.41
N HIS A 11 -10.20 8.44 10.61
CA HIS A 11 -9.46 8.66 11.86
C HIS A 11 -8.39 7.60 12.10
N PHE A 12 -8.65 6.34 11.73
CA PHE A 12 -7.68 5.25 11.85
C PHE A 12 -6.50 5.50 10.91
N ARG A 13 -6.77 5.89 9.66
CA ARG A 13 -5.72 6.28 8.70
C ARG A 13 -4.85 7.40 9.26
N LYS A 14 -5.47 8.44 9.82
CA LYS A 14 -4.75 9.56 10.44
C LYS A 14 -3.87 9.09 11.61
N TYR A 15 -4.44 8.34 12.55
CA TYR A 15 -3.68 7.85 13.71
C TYR A 15 -2.53 6.93 13.31
N LEU A 16 -2.70 6.12 12.27
CA LEU A 16 -1.62 5.28 11.73
C LEU A 16 -0.47 6.15 11.20
N GLN A 17 -0.76 7.18 10.40
CA GLN A 17 0.26 8.08 9.85
C GLN A 17 0.96 8.91 10.95
N ASP A 18 0.19 9.40 11.93
CA ASP A 18 0.72 10.14 13.08
C ASP A 18 1.64 9.23 13.92
N ALA A 19 1.24 7.99 14.21
CA ALA A 19 2.04 7.02 14.95
C ALA A 19 3.33 6.62 14.22
N VAL A 20 3.29 6.45 12.90
CA VAL A 20 4.52 6.20 12.11
C VAL A 20 5.48 7.38 12.24
N THR A 21 4.97 8.61 12.14
CA THR A 21 5.77 9.82 12.28
C THR A 21 6.41 9.93 13.66
N GLU A 22 5.68 9.57 14.72
CA GLU A 22 6.19 9.53 16.09
C GLU A 22 7.31 8.49 16.25
N LEU A 23 7.15 7.29 15.69
CA LEU A 23 8.11 6.20 15.83
C LEU A 23 9.43 6.43 15.09
N VAL A 24 9.37 6.97 13.87
CA VAL A 24 10.55 7.12 13.00
C VAL A 24 11.16 8.52 13.03
N GLY A 25 10.45 9.47 13.63
CA GLY A 25 10.82 10.89 13.66
C GLY A 25 10.40 11.64 12.39
N PRO A 26 10.22 12.97 12.50
CA PRO A 26 9.62 13.79 11.44
C PRO A 26 10.48 13.89 10.18
N ASP A 27 11.81 13.83 10.29
CA ASP A 27 12.69 13.95 9.12
C ASP A 27 12.70 12.67 8.27
N VAL A 28 12.66 11.51 8.91
CA VAL A 28 12.55 10.21 8.22
C VAL A 28 11.13 10.02 7.69
N SER A 29 10.10 10.45 8.43
CA SER A 29 8.70 10.32 8.02
C SER A 29 8.41 11.01 6.67
N LYS A 30 9.07 12.15 6.38
CA LYS A 30 8.96 12.85 5.08
C LYS A 30 9.42 12.01 3.88
N LEU A 31 10.22 10.97 4.10
CA LEU A 31 10.72 10.06 3.07
C LEU A 31 9.82 8.83 2.89
N ILE A 32 8.76 8.69 3.70
CA ILE A 32 7.87 7.53 3.71
C ILE A 32 6.51 7.94 3.13
N ALA A 33 6.03 7.18 2.15
CA ALA A 33 4.68 7.32 1.61
C ALA A 33 3.82 6.12 2.02
N ILE A 34 2.66 6.38 2.63
CA ILE A 34 1.69 5.35 3.01
C ILE A 34 0.50 5.41 2.04
N GLU A 35 0.65 4.73 0.91
CA GLU A 35 -0.32 4.78 -0.18
C GLU A 35 -1.45 3.77 -0.02
N HIS A 36 -2.65 4.11 -0.50
CA HIS A 36 -3.77 3.18 -0.57
C HIS A 36 -3.68 2.34 -1.85
N SER A 37 -3.66 1.02 -1.71
CA SER A 37 -3.64 0.06 -2.82
C SER A 37 -4.95 -0.72 -2.82
N ARG A 38 -5.97 -0.15 -3.47
CA ARG A 38 -7.28 -0.78 -3.59
C ARG A 38 -7.18 -2.02 -4.47
N ASP A 39 -7.68 -3.15 -3.98
CA ASP A 39 -7.65 -4.45 -4.67
C ASP A 39 -6.24 -4.88 -5.11
N GLY A 40 -5.22 -4.45 -4.37
CA GLY A 40 -3.82 -4.68 -4.72
C GLY A 40 -3.47 -6.17 -4.82
N SER A 41 -4.17 -7.03 -4.08
CA SER A 41 -3.99 -8.49 -4.15
C SER A 41 -4.49 -9.09 -5.48
N GLY A 42 -5.66 -8.67 -5.97
CA GLY A 42 -6.23 -9.14 -7.23
C GLY A 42 -5.42 -8.67 -8.44
N ILE A 43 -5.13 -7.37 -8.50
CA ILE A 43 -4.30 -6.79 -9.57
C ILE A 43 -2.88 -7.35 -9.50
N GLY A 44 -2.32 -7.46 -8.29
CA GLY A 44 -0.99 -8.04 -8.07
C GLY A 44 -0.90 -9.48 -8.55
N ALA A 45 -1.91 -10.31 -8.27
CA ALA A 45 -1.97 -11.69 -8.78
C ALA A 45 -2.01 -11.72 -10.32
N ALA A 46 -2.77 -10.82 -10.96
CA ALA A 46 -2.80 -10.71 -12.41
C ALA A 46 -1.45 -10.27 -13.00
N LEU A 47 -0.76 -9.30 -12.37
CA LEU A 47 0.57 -8.86 -12.77
C LEU A 47 1.63 -9.98 -12.61
N LEU A 48 1.55 -10.76 -11.54
CA LEU A 48 2.41 -11.94 -11.35
C LEU A 48 2.15 -12.98 -12.43
N ALA A 49 0.89 -13.29 -12.73
CA ALA A 49 0.54 -14.21 -13.82
C ALA A 49 1.03 -13.69 -15.19
N ALA A 50 0.90 -12.39 -15.46
CA ALA A 50 1.34 -11.77 -16.70
C ALA A 50 2.87 -11.81 -16.85
N SER A 51 3.63 -11.51 -15.79
CA SER A 51 5.10 -11.55 -15.81
C SER A 51 5.69 -12.96 -15.88
N HIS A 52 4.90 -13.99 -15.55
CA HIS A 52 5.27 -15.41 -15.66
C HIS A 52 4.51 -16.13 -16.78
N SER A 53 3.91 -15.37 -17.69
CA SER A 53 3.16 -15.93 -18.81
C SER A 53 4.12 -16.63 -19.77
N GLN A 54 3.74 -17.84 -20.22
CA GLN A 54 4.47 -18.59 -21.25
C GLN A 54 4.36 -17.93 -22.64
N PHE A 55 3.59 -16.85 -22.76
CA PHE A 55 3.27 -16.17 -24.02
C PHE A 55 3.93 -14.79 -24.14
N ILE A 56 4.88 -14.43 -23.27
CA ILE A 56 5.55 -13.11 -23.30
C ILE A 56 6.46 -12.94 -24.54
N GLU A 57 6.97 -14.03 -25.12
CA GLU A 57 7.94 -14.03 -26.22
C GLU A 57 7.40 -14.47 -27.60
N LYS A 58 6.09 -14.32 -27.88
CA LYS A 58 5.56 -14.50 -29.25
C LYS A 58 5.13 -13.20 -29.91
#